data_AF-A0A6A3J994-F1
#
_entry.id   AF-A0A6A3J994-F1
#
_cell.length_a   1.000
_cell.length_b   1.000
_cell.length_c   1.000
_cell.angle_alpha   90.00
_cell.angle_beta   90.00
_cell.angle_gamma   90.00
#
_symmetry.space_group_name_H-M   'P 1'
#
loop_
_entity.id
_entity.type
_entity.pdbx_description
1 polymer ?
#
loop_
_entity_poly.entity_id
_entity_poly.type
_entity_poly.pdbx_seq_one_letter_code
_entity_poly.pdbx_strand_id
1 'polypeptide(L)'
;FVVFYTGLFAEFLPHFLDYHYDEGYMTVVGKGETAFSITSRTDVGRFVAHVLSTAPKSALEGAKLAFEAERLSPLQIRDLVETKLNKKIELRYVDLEENKKNFNTVFVAFLTTIFEEGRGVAGTEQEVADTAAKFFPDWNPAKYESFIA
;
A
#
# COMPACT_ATOMS: atom_id res chain seq x y z
N PHE A 1 -19.86 9.81 -11.89
CA PHE A 1 -18.95 8.70 -11.54
C PHE A 1 -18.18 9.09 -10.28
N VAL A 2 -17.63 8.14 -9.54
CA VAL A 2 -16.72 8.37 -8.39
C VAL A 2 -15.46 7.53 -8.61
N VAL A 3 -14.31 8.02 -8.18
CA VAL A 3 -13.01 7.32 -8.28
C VAL A 3 -12.47 7.08 -6.88
N PHE A 4 -12.04 5.84 -6.61
CA PHE A 4 -11.46 5.42 -5.35
C PHE A 4 -9.96 5.18 -5.52
N TYR A 5 -9.14 5.85 -4.72
CA TYR A 5 -7.70 5.64 -4.65
C TYR A 5 -7.38 4.90 -3.36
N THR A 6 -6.90 3.66 -3.47
CA THR A 6 -6.87 2.71 -2.35
C THR A 6 -5.47 2.36 -1.87
N GLY A 7 -4.45 2.78 -2.61
CA GLY A 7 -3.09 2.24 -2.47
C GLY A 7 -2.97 0.81 -2.99
N LEU A 8 -1.87 0.15 -2.62
CA LEU A 8 -1.59 -1.25 -2.94
C LEU A 8 -2.45 -2.17 -2.08
N PHE A 9 -2.92 -3.27 -2.68
CA PHE A 9 -3.55 -4.35 -1.92
C PHE A 9 -2.53 -5.10 -1.07
N ALA A 10 -2.76 -5.12 0.25
CA ALA A 10 -1.84 -5.71 1.23
C ALA A 10 -1.44 -7.16 0.88
N GLU A 11 -2.36 -7.95 0.33
CA GLU A 11 -2.13 -9.35 -0.02
C GLU A 11 -1.14 -9.55 -1.18
N PHE A 12 -0.82 -8.49 -1.95
CA PHE A 12 0.15 -8.58 -3.05
C PHE A 12 1.55 -8.10 -2.68
N LEU A 13 1.74 -7.56 -1.47
CA LEU A 13 3.06 -7.16 -0.99
C LEU A 13 4.14 -8.26 -1.10
N PRO A 14 3.84 -9.55 -0.82
CA PRO A 14 4.83 -10.62 -1.00
C PRO A 14 5.36 -10.75 -2.43
N HIS A 15 4.54 -10.42 -3.43
CA HIS A 15 4.96 -10.49 -4.83
C HIS A 15 5.85 -9.30 -5.22
N PHE A 16 5.56 -8.10 -4.73
CA PHE A 16 6.29 -6.89 -5.13
C PHE A 16 7.60 -6.67 -4.39
N LEU A 17 7.69 -7.21 -3.18
CA LEU A 17 8.88 -7.14 -2.35
C LEU A 17 9.58 -8.51 -2.21
N ASP A 18 9.18 -9.49 -3.03
CA ASP A 18 9.81 -10.81 -3.17
C ASP A 18 10.13 -11.45 -1.80
N TYR A 19 9.08 -11.70 -1.02
CA TYR A 19 9.25 -12.21 0.34
C TYR A 19 9.71 -13.65 0.34
N HIS A 20 10.77 -13.89 1.10
CA HIS A 20 11.37 -15.19 1.35
C HIS A 20 11.68 -15.30 2.84
N TYR A 21 10.65 -15.13 3.67
CA TYR A 21 10.80 -15.04 5.12
C TYR A 21 11.27 -16.35 5.75
N ASP A 22 10.95 -17.49 5.16
CA ASP A 22 11.49 -18.80 5.57
C ASP A 22 13.01 -18.87 5.34
N GLU A 23 13.49 -18.33 4.22
CA GLU A 23 14.93 -18.18 3.94
C GLU A 23 15.56 -16.96 4.64
N GLY A 24 14.75 -16.05 5.19
CA GLY A 24 15.19 -14.90 5.96
C GLY A 24 15.56 -13.67 5.13
N TYR A 25 14.96 -13.45 3.96
CA TYR A 25 15.21 -12.25 3.16
C TYR A 25 13.95 -11.70 2.46
N MET A 26 14.07 -10.46 1.98
CA MET A 26 13.14 -9.83 1.04
C MET A 26 13.90 -8.89 0.10
N THR A 27 13.29 -8.53 -1.02
CA THR A 27 13.88 -7.62 -2.01
C THR A 27 13.32 -6.20 -1.88
N VAL A 28 14.17 -5.21 -2.11
CA VAL A 28 13.84 -3.78 -2.06
C VAL A 28 14.46 -3.08 -3.26
N VAL A 29 13.67 -2.30 -4.00
CA VAL A 29 14.18 -1.41 -5.05
C VAL A 29 14.57 -0.07 -4.43
N GLY A 30 15.74 0.44 -4.79
CA GLY A 30 16.24 1.72 -4.29
C GLY A 30 16.63 1.67 -2.82
N LYS A 31 16.25 2.69 -2.04
CA LYS A 31 16.60 2.79 -0.62
C LYS A 31 15.62 2.07 0.29
N GLY A 32 14.36 1.93 -0.16
CA GLY A 32 13.29 1.33 0.65
C GLY A 32 12.80 2.20 1.79
N GLU A 33 13.18 3.47 1.82
CA GLU A 33 12.75 4.45 2.82
C GLU A 33 11.42 5.10 2.45
N THR A 34 11.05 5.07 1.16
CA THR A 34 9.85 5.71 0.64
C THR A 34 8.61 4.88 0.96
N ALA A 35 7.66 5.51 1.65
CA ALA A 35 6.42 4.86 2.04
C ALA A 35 5.35 4.93 0.93
N PHE A 36 4.47 3.94 0.90
CA PHE A 36 3.34 3.86 -0.02
C PHE A 36 2.07 3.41 0.73
N SER A 37 0.91 3.74 0.17
CA SER A 37 -0.39 3.44 0.79
C SER A 37 -0.72 1.95 0.64
N ILE A 38 -1.18 1.32 1.72
CA ILE A 38 -1.56 -0.09 1.77
C ILE A 38 -2.97 -0.21 2.33
N THR A 39 -3.80 -1.04 1.69
CA THR A 39 -5.14 -1.42 2.18
C THR A 39 -5.44 -2.86 1.78
N SER A 40 -6.06 -3.67 2.63
CA SER A 40 -6.47 -5.03 2.23
C SER A 40 -7.59 -5.00 1.18
N ARG A 41 -7.69 -6.02 0.31
CA ARG A 41 -8.81 -6.11 -0.64
C ARG A 41 -10.17 -6.12 0.05
N THR A 42 -10.25 -6.79 1.20
CA THR A 42 -11.47 -6.88 2.01
C THR A 42 -11.88 -5.51 2.52
N ASP A 43 -10.93 -4.74 3.06
CA ASP A 43 -11.20 -3.40 3.59
C ASP A 43 -11.53 -2.42 2.46
N VAL A 44 -10.86 -2.51 1.31
CA VAL A 44 -11.26 -1.76 0.11
C VAL A 44 -12.71 -2.02 -0.26
N GLY A 45 -13.12 -3.29 -0.29
CA GLY A 45 -14.52 -3.67 -0.54
C GLY A 45 -15.48 -3.07 0.50
N ARG A 46 -15.13 -3.14 1.79
CA ARG A 46 -15.93 -2.56 2.89
C ARG A 46 -16.09 -1.05 2.74
N PHE A 47 -15.00 -0.32 2.47
CA PHE A 47 -15.04 1.12 2.30
C PHE A 47 -15.91 1.52 1.11
N VAL A 48 -15.65 0.93 -0.06
CA VAL A 48 -16.42 1.22 -1.29
C VAL A 48 -17.90 0.91 -1.09
N ALA A 49 -18.25 -0.25 -0.52
CA ALA A 49 -19.63 -0.62 -0.26
C ALA A 49 -20.31 0.35 0.73
N HIS A 50 -19.63 0.72 1.81
CA HIS A 50 -20.15 1.69 2.78
C HIS A 50 -20.46 3.02 2.09
N VAL A 51 -19.46 3.64 1.45
CA VAL A 51 -19.59 4.96 0.82
C VAL A 51 -20.69 4.99 -0.24
N LEU A 52 -20.78 3.97 -1.09
CA LEU A 52 -21.82 3.91 -2.13
C LEU A 52 -23.23 3.69 -1.56
N SER A 53 -23.36 3.14 -0.36
CA SER A 53 -24.65 2.85 0.28
C SER A 53 -25.14 3.97 1.21
N THR A 54 -24.24 4.79 1.76
CA THR A 54 -24.58 5.79 2.78
C THR A 54 -24.46 7.24 2.29
N ALA A 55 -23.57 7.51 1.32
CA ALA A 55 -23.37 8.88 0.84
C ALA A 55 -24.44 9.30 -0.17
N PRO A 56 -24.90 10.57 -0.14
CA PRO A 56 -25.80 11.09 -1.17
C PRO A 56 -25.08 11.16 -2.52
N LYS A 57 -25.80 10.90 -3.61
CA LYS A 57 -25.26 10.93 -4.99
C LYS A 57 -24.51 12.24 -5.31
N SER A 58 -25.00 13.38 -4.82
CA SER A 58 -24.38 14.69 -5.01
C SER A 58 -22.98 14.81 -4.39
N ALA A 59 -22.69 14.04 -3.34
CA ALA A 59 -21.36 13.98 -2.74
C ALA A 59 -20.39 13.05 -3.49
N LEU A 60 -20.91 12.20 -4.38
CA LEU A 60 -20.14 11.20 -5.13
C LEU A 60 -19.83 11.64 -6.57
N GLU A 61 -20.68 12.48 -7.16
CA GLU A 61 -20.55 12.86 -8.56
C GLU A 61 -19.27 13.66 -8.83
N GLY A 62 -18.34 13.02 -9.56
CA GLY A 62 -17.03 13.56 -9.89
C GLY A 62 -16.00 13.45 -8.76
N ALA A 63 -16.37 12.88 -7.62
CA ALA A 63 -15.51 12.80 -6.45
C ALA A 63 -14.32 11.85 -6.68
N LYS A 64 -13.18 12.23 -6.08
CA LYS A 64 -11.96 11.44 -5.99
C LYS A 64 -11.69 11.19 -4.51
N LEU A 65 -11.79 9.93 -4.09
CA LEU A 65 -11.76 9.55 -2.69
C LEU A 65 -10.49 8.76 -2.43
N ALA A 66 -9.52 9.40 -1.79
CA ALA A 66 -8.29 8.76 -1.35
C ALA A 66 -8.50 8.16 0.03
N PHE A 67 -8.15 6.89 0.21
CA PHE A 67 -8.16 6.25 1.52
C PHE A 67 -7.08 5.18 1.60
N GLU A 68 -6.63 4.90 2.83
CA GLU A 68 -5.66 3.85 3.10
C GLU A 68 -5.92 3.20 4.46
N ALA A 69 -5.37 2.01 4.68
CA ALA A 69 -5.30 1.42 6.02
C ALA A 69 -4.08 1.91 6.79
N GLU A 70 -2.97 2.03 6.09
CA GLU A 70 -1.72 2.59 6.58
C GLU A 70 -0.79 2.95 5.42
N ARG A 71 0.34 3.55 5.79
CA ARG A 71 1.41 3.94 4.89
C ARG A 71 2.72 3.45 5.48
N LEU A 72 3.40 2.56 4.76
CA LEU A 72 4.64 1.95 5.22
C LEU A 72 5.69 1.95 4.11
N SER A 73 6.95 2.09 4.49
CA SER A 73 8.09 1.86 3.61
C SER A 73 8.54 0.39 3.68
N PRO A 74 9.29 -0.10 2.67
CA PRO A 74 9.91 -1.42 2.73
C PRO A 74 10.76 -1.66 4.00
N LEU A 75 11.46 -0.65 4.51
CA LEU A 75 12.19 -0.76 5.78
C LEU A 75 11.26 -0.96 6.99
N GLN A 76 10.16 -0.21 7.05
CA GLN A 76 9.18 -0.36 8.14
C GLN A 76 8.47 -1.72 8.06
N ILE A 77 8.20 -2.21 6.85
CA ILE A 77 7.65 -3.55 6.62
C ILE A 77 8.61 -4.62 7.16
N ARG A 78 9.91 -4.51 6.86
CA ARG A 78 10.92 -5.40 7.43
C ARG A 78 10.86 -5.39 8.95
N ASP A 79 10.81 -4.21 9.59
CA ASP A 79 10.78 -4.10 11.06
C ASP A 79 9.56 -4.78 11.68
N LEU A 80 8.38 -4.64 11.06
CA LEU A 80 7.16 -5.34 11.49
C LEU A 80 7.32 -6.86 11.38
N VAL A 81 7.90 -7.35 10.27
CA VAL A 81 8.13 -8.78 10.05
C VAL A 81 9.14 -9.33 11.06
N GLU A 82 10.25 -8.62 11.28
CA GLU A 82 11.26 -9.06 12.25
C GLU A 82 10.68 -9.16 13.66
N THR A 83 9.85 -8.18 14.03
CA THR A 83 9.17 -8.14 15.33
C THR A 83 8.19 -9.30 15.45
N LYS A 84 7.32 -9.49 14.45
CA LYS A 84 6.27 -10.51 14.49
C LYS A 84 6.81 -11.94 14.46
N LEU A 85 7.79 -12.19 13.60
CA LEU A 85 8.38 -13.52 13.40
C LEU A 85 9.54 -13.81 14.35
N ASN A 86 9.97 -12.81 15.12
CA ASN A 86 11.17 -12.88 15.97
C ASN A 86 12.39 -13.43 15.20
N LYS A 87 12.59 -12.90 13.98
CA LYS A 87 13.60 -13.37 13.02
C LYS A 87 14.23 -12.18 12.31
N LYS A 88 15.53 -12.24 12.03
CA LYS A 88 16.20 -11.22 11.21
C LYS A 88 15.93 -11.44 9.72
N ILE A 89 15.65 -10.36 9.00
CA ILE A 89 15.33 -10.36 7.58
C ILE A 89 16.38 -9.52 6.83
N GLU A 90 17.14 -10.18 5.97
CA GLU A 90 18.07 -9.53 5.06
C GLU A 90 17.31 -8.75 3.98
N LEU A 91 17.75 -7.52 3.70
CA LEU A 91 17.26 -6.75 2.56
C LEU A 91 18.21 -6.91 1.38
N ARG A 92 17.68 -7.48 0.29
CA ARG A 92 18.38 -7.56 -0.99
C ARG A 92 18.00 -6.36 -1.84
N TYR A 93 18.97 -5.49 -2.06
CA TYR A 93 18.75 -4.26 -2.79
C TYR A 93 18.86 -4.45 -4.29
N VAL A 94 17.91 -3.88 -5.03
CA VAL A 94 17.93 -3.72 -6.48
C VAL A 94 18.13 -2.24 -6.77
N ASP A 95 19.12 -1.92 -7.60
CA ASP A 95 19.36 -0.54 -8.02
C ASP A 95 18.15 0.03 -8.78
N LEU A 96 17.78 1.27 -8.47
CA LEU A 96 16.60 1.91 -9.06
C LEU A 96 16.74 2.10 -10.58
N GLU A 97 17.93 2.49 -11.06
CA GLU A 97 18.15 2.72 -12.48
C GLU A 97 18.21 1.42 -13.27
N GLU A 98 18.70 0.34 -12.67
CA GLU A 98 18.58 -1.01 -13.22
C GLU A 98 17.12 -1.45 -13.32
N ASN A 99 16.33 -1.28 -12.25
CA ASN A 99 14.91 -1.65 -12.23
C ASN A 99 14.11 -0.89 -13.30
N LYS A 100 14.42 0.39 -13.52
CA LYS A 100 13.78 1.24 -14.55
C LYS A 100 13.96 0.73 -15.98
N LYS A 101 15.01 -0.05 -16.27
CA LYS A 101 15.16 -0.66 -17.61
C LYS A 101 13.98 -1.55 -17.99
N ASN A 102 13.31 -2.14 -16.99
CA ASN A 102 12.14 -2.99 -17.17
C ASN A 102 10.81 -2.28 -16.85
N PHE A 103 10.82 -0.96 -16.62
CA PHE A 103 9.63 -0.20 -16.20
C PHE A 103 8.44 -0.35 -17.14
N ASN A 104 8.68 -0.42 -18.46
CA ASN A 104 7.61 -0.51 -19.46
C ASN A 104 7.22 -1.95 -19.83
N THR A 105 7.92 -2.95 -19.29
CA THR A 105 7.81 -4.35 -19.73
C THR A 105 7.49 -5.33 -18.61
N VAL A 106 7.85 -5.00 -17.37
CA VAL A 106 7.64 -5.85 -16.20
C VAL A 106 6.83 -5.09 -15.16
N PHE A 107 5.64 -5.59 -14.83
CA PHE A 107 4.72 -4.91 -13.92
C PHE A 107 5.28 -4.73 -12.51
N VAL A 108 6.07 -5.68 -12.00
CA VAL A 108 6.77 -5.54 -10.71
C VAL A 108 7.76 -4.38 -10.76
N ALA A 109 8.56 -4.26 -11.83
CA ALA A 109 9.52 -3.17 -12.00
C ALA A 109 8.82 -1.80 -12.13
N PHE A 110 7.72 -1.74 -12.89
CA PHE A 110 6.85 -0.56 -12.96
C PHE A 110 6.41 -0.10 -11.56
N LEU A 111 5.81 -1.01 -10.79
CA LEU A 111 5.17 -0.65 -9.53
C LEU A 111 6.20 -0.30 -8.44
N THR A 112 7.25 -1.09 -8.30
CA THR A 112 8.34 -0.84 -7.34
C THR A 112 9.11 0.45 -7.65
N THR A 113 9.25 0.82 -8.93
CA THR A 113 9.79 2.14 -9.31
C THR A 113 8.87 3.27 -8.86
N ILE A 114 7.56 3.15 -9.08
CA ILE A 114 6.58 4.16 -8.63
C ILE A 114 6.60 4.32 -7.11
N PHE A 115 6.79 3.24 -6.37
CA PHE A 115 6.91 3.29 -4.91
C PHE A 115 8.15 4.06 -4.47
N GLU A 116 9.32 3.68 -4.97
CA GLU A 116 10.59 4.33 -4.59
C GLU A 116 10.61 5.82 -4.96
N GLU A 117 9.99 6.20 -6.09
CA GLU A 117 9.84 7.59 -6.54
C GLU A 117 8.80 8.41 -5.73
N GLY A 118 8.15 7.83 -4.72
CA GLY A 118 7.19 8.53 -3.86
C GLY A 118 5.81 8.72 -4.47
N ARG A 119 5.50 7.96 -5.54
CA ARG A 119 4.25 8.05 -6.29
C ARG A 119 3.26 6.93 -5.91
N GLY A 120 3.60 6.11 -4.91
CA GLY A 120 2.80 5.00 -4.41
C GLY A 120 1.72 5.36 -3.38
N VAL A 121 1.47 6.64 -3.14
CA VAL A 121 0.48 7.09 -2.15
C VAL A 121 -0.88 7.34 -2.79
N ALA A 122 -1.97 7.02 -2.08
CA ALA A 122 -3.35 7.22 -2.54
C ALA A 122 -3.73 8.71 -2.60
N GLY A 123 -3.10 9.54 -1.78
CA GLY A 123 -3.29 10.99 -1.65
C GLY A 123 -2.39 11.54 -0.55
N THR A 124 -2.52 12.83 -0.27
CA THR A 124 -1.92 13.43 0.93
C THR A 124 -2.56 12.84 2.20
N GLU A 125 -1.83 12.90 3.33
CA GLU A 125 -2.37 12.41 4.62
C GLU A 125 -3.66 13.13 5.01
N GLN A 126 -3.75 14.44 4.73
CA GLN A 126 -4.96 15.23 4.96
C GLN A 126 -6.13 14.77 4.09
N GLU A 127 -5.92 14.54 2.79
CA GLU A 127 -6.98 14.06 1.89
C GLU A 127 -7.52 12.69 2.33
N VAL A 128 -6.64 11.81 2.79
CA VAL A 128 -7.03 10.49 3.30
C VAL A 128 -7.82 10.62 4.60
N ALA A 129 -7.35 11.44 5.55
CA ALA A 129 -8.04 11.69 6.81
C ALA A 129 -9.42 12.32 6.58
N ASP A 130 -9.52 13.33 5.71
CA ASP A 130 -10.77 14.01 5.38
C ASP A 130 -11.76 13.06 4.69
N THR A 131 -11.28 12.20 3.80
CA THR A 131 -12.12 11.21 3.13
C THR A 131 -12.71 10.22 4.12
N ALA A 132 -11.90 9.66 5.03
CA ALA A 132 -12.39 8.77 6.07
C ALA A 132 -13.37 9.48 7.01
N ALA A 133 -13.00 10.65 7.56
CA ALA A 133 -13.85 11.41 8.47
C ALA A 133 -15.20 11.81 7.86
N LYS A 134 -15.25 12.08 6.55
CA LYS A 134 -16.47 12.47 5.86
C LYS A 134 -17.35 11.27 5.49
N PHE A 135 -16.76 10.21 4.98
CA PHE A 135 -17.51 9.14 4.30
C PHE A 135 -17.60 7.85 5.11
N PHE A 136 -16.70 7.61 6.06
CA PHE A 136 -16.73 6.45 6.94
C PHE A 136 -16.01 6.77 8.28
N PRO A 137 -16.62 7.56 9.19
CA PRO A 137 -15.94 8.03 10.41
C PRO A 137 -15.40 6.90 11.31
N ASP A 138 -16.08 5.76 11.32
CA ASP A 138 -15.68 4.56 12.07
C ASP A 138 -14.71 3.66 11.29
N TRP A 139 -14.01 4.22 10.30
CA TRP A 139 -13.06 3.49 9.48
C TRP A 139 -11.92 2.92 10.32
N ASN A 140 -11.92 1.60 10.47
CA ASN A 140 -10.92 0.85 11.21
C ASN A 140 -10.50 -0.40 10.41
N PRO A 141 -9.62 -0.23 9.41
CA PRO A 141 -9.15 -1.31 8.57
C PRO A 141 -8.08 -2.17 9.25
N ALA A 142 -7.88 -3.38 8.75
CA ALA A 142 -6.82 -4.25 9.21
C ALA A 142 -5.44 -3.66 8.86
N LYS A 143 -4.54 -3.67 9.84
CA LYS A 143 -3.13 -3.30 9.66
C LYS A 143 -2.35 -4.43 9.00
N TYR A 144 -1.26 -4.08 8.32
CA TYR A 144 -0.44 -4.94 7.48
C TYR A 144 0.17 -6.06 8.31
N GLU A 145 0.51 -5.77 9.57
CA GLU A 145 0.98 -6.77 10.52
C GLU A 145 0.06 -8.01 10.57
N SER A 146 -1.27 -7.84 10.42
CA SER A 146 -2.21 -8.98 10.42
C SER A 146 -2.08 -9.91 9.22
N PHE A 147 -1.41 -9.49 8.14
CA PHE A 147 -1.19 -10.24 6.90
C PHE A 147 0.15 -10.97 6.84
N ILE A 148 1.06 -10.70 7.78
CA ILE A 148 2.32 -11.43 7.90
C ILE A 148 2.00 -12.83 8.44
N ALA A 149 2.30 -13.87 7.67
CA ALA A 149 2.06 -15.28 8.03
C ALA A 149 3.21 -15.85 8.87
#